data_AF-A0A1U7LK71-F1
#
_entry.id   AF-A0A1U7LK71-F1
#
_cell.length_a   1.000
_cell.length_b   1.000
_cell.length_c   1.000
_cell.angle_alpha   90.00
_cell.angle_beta   90.00
_cell.angle_gamma   90.00
#
_symmetry.space_group_name_H-M   'P 1'
#
loop_
_entity.id
_entity.type
_entity.pdbx_description
1 polymer ?
#
loop_
_entity_poly.entity_id
_entity_poly.type
_entity_poly.pdbx_seq_one_letter_code
_entity_poly.pdbx_strand_id
1 'polypeptide(L)'
;MLNEYFSIEISEDGFLLTIPLLLKNYSPGLGKLPRFLHNLGSKVNWFDEKECFKDLIGELSLFYSPEPLPQPVPEAMEGRATDLRHSIEHALFPAFKKRLVATKRSQQERRVVEVADLPDLYKLSI
;
A
#
# COMPACT_ATOMS: atom_id res chain seq x y z
N MET A 1 8.79 1.12 -22.05
CA MET A 1 7.88 0.28 -21.23
C MET A 1 7.72 0.80 -19.79
N LEU A 2 8.67 0.60 -18.87
CA LEU A 2 8.49 0.97 -17.45
C LEU A 2 8.13 2.45 -17.22
N ASN A 3 8.84 3.36 -17.89
CA ASN A 3 8.57 4.78 -17.78
C ASN A 3 7.22 5.16 -18.41
N GLU A 4 6.93 4.61 -19.60
CA GLU A 4 5.73 4.94 -20.37
C GLU A 4 4.44 4.48 -19.69
N TYR A 5 4.41 3.28 -19.10
CA TYR A 5 3.20 2.71 -18.48
C TYR A 5 3.10 2.99 -16.99
N PHE A 6 4.22 2.98 -16.27
CA PHE A 6 4.23 3.02 -14.81
C PHE A 6 4.98 4.22 -14.25
N SER A 7 5.50 5.13 -15.08
CA SER A 7 6.30 6.28 -14.64
C SER A 7 7.46 5.88 -13.72
N ILE A 8 8.09 4.74 -14.04
CA ILE A 8 9.31 4.26 -13.40
C ILE A 8 10.47 4.48 -14.37
N GLU A 9 11.37 5.39 -14.02
CA GLU A 9 12.54 5.71 -14.83
C GLU A 9 13.81 5.25 -14.13
N ILE A 10 14.66 4.56 -14.88
CA ILE A 10 15.97 4.08 -14.45
C ILE A 10 16.99 4.65 -15.44
N SER A 11 18.04 5.29 -14.94
CA SER A 11 19.12 5.84 -15.76
C SER A 11 19.95 4.74 -16.42
N GLU A 12 20.71 5.10 -17.45
CA GLU A 12 21.63 4.16 -18.12
C GLU A 12 22.70 3.61 -17.15
N ASP A 13 23.09 4.41 -16.15
CA ASP A 13 24.02 4.01 -15.08
C ASP A 13 23.37 3.09 -14.01
N GLY A 14 22.06 2.79 -14.13
CA GLY A 14 21.33 1.91 -13.23
C GLY A 14 20.74 2.58 -11.98
N PHE A 15 20.66 3.92 -11.95
CA PHE A 15 20.03 4.64 -10.84
C PHE A 15 18.54 4.82 -11.06
N LEU A 16 17.74 4.61 -10.00
CA LEU A 16 16.31 4.89 -10.03
C LEU A 16 16.08 6.41 -9.95
N LEU A 17 15.47 6.98 -11.00
CA LEU A 17 15.18 8.41 -11.09
C LEU A 17 13.77 8.75 -10.60
N THR A 18 12.77 7.93 -10.95
CA THR A 18 11.36 8.22 -10.64
C THR A 18 10.58 6.99 -10.19
N ILE A 19 9.54 7.25 -9.40
CA ILE A 19 8.52 6.27 -8.97
C ILE A 19 7.12 6.87 -9.14
N PRO A 20 6.09 6.05 -9.41
CA PRO A 20 4.75 6.53 -9.73
C PRO A 20 4.05 7.22 -8.55
N LEU A 21 3.39 8.35 -8.79
CA LEU A 21 2.53 8.96 -7.77
C LEU A 21 1.10 8.42 -7.88
N LEU A 22 0.76 7.38 -7.10
CA LEU A 22 -0.58 6.77 -7.14
C LEU A 22 -1.67 7.60 -6.45
N LEU A 23 -1.31 8.28 -5.36
CA LEU A 23 -2.25 9.04 -4.54
C LEU A 23 -1.60 10.34 -4.08
N LYS A 24 -2.29 11.46 -4.31
CA LYS A 24 -1.84 12.78 -3.88
C LYS A 24 -1.65 12.80 -2.36
N ASN A 25 -0.54 13.38 -1.91
CA ASN A 25 -0.15 13.50 -0.50
C ASN A 25 0.09 12.15 0.20
N TYR A 26 0.39 11.09 -0.55
CA TYR A 26 0.79 9.81 0.01
C TYR A 26 2.02 9.28 -0.70
N SER A 27 3.09 9.07 0.06
CA SER A 27 4.34 8.47 -0.41
C SER A 27 4.59 7.15 0.32
N PRO A 28 5.02 6.10 -0.38
CA PRO A 28 5.35 4.83 0.26
C PRO A 28 6.59 4.95 1.14
N GLY A 29 6.71 4.07 2.13
CA GLY A 29 7.94 3.95 2.91
C GLY A 29 9.09 3.43 2.04
N LEU A 30 10.08 4.29 1.77
CA LEU A 30 11.23 3.97 0.90
C LEU A 30 12.12 2.83 1.46
N GLY A 31 11.96 2.45 2.73
CA GLY A 31 12.60 1.25 3.29
C GLY A 31 12.28 -0.05 2.54
N LYS A 32 11.12 -0.11 1.85
CA LYS A 32 10.74 -1.25 1.01
C LYS A 32 11.31 -1.22 -0.40
N LEU A 33 11.95 -0.12 -0.79
CA LEU A 33 12.40 0.08 -2.16
C LEU A 33 13.38 -1.02 -2.62
N PRO A 34 14.36 -1.47 -1.82
CA PRO A 34 15.25 -2.56 -2.23
C PRO A 34 14.49 -3.87 -2.51
N ARG A 35 13.48 -4.19 -1.68
CA ARG A 35 12.65 -5.38 -1.86
C ARG A 35 11.77 -5.28 -3.11
N PHE A 36 11.21 -4.10 -3.36
CA PHE A 36 10.44 -3.83 -4.57
C PHE A 36 11.29 -4.03 -5.83
N LEU A 37 12.48 -3.42 -5.90
CA LEU A 37 13.39 -3.57 -7.03
C LEU A 37 13.86 -5.02 -7.23
N HIS A 38 14.13 -5.74 -6.14
CA HIS A 38 14.48 -7.16 -6.21
C HIS A 38 13.34 -8.03 -6.77
N ASN A 39 12.11 -7.82 -6.30
CA ASN A 39 10.96 -8.57 -6.80
C ASN A 39 10.60 -8.18 -8.24
N LEU A 40 10.81 -6.91 -8.62
CA LEU A 40 10.59 -6.45 -9.98
C LEU A 40 11.44 -7.24 -10.99
N GLY A 41 12.69 -7.56 -10.63
CA GLY A 41 13.56 -8.38 -11.47
C GLY A 41 13.28 -9.88 -11.38
N SER A 42 12.94 -10.40 -10.20
CA SER A 42 12.89 -11.87 -9.96
C SER A 42 11.49 -12.49 -10.05
N LYS A 43 10.42 -11.73 -9.80
CA LYS A 43 9.05 -12.26 -9.71
C LYS A 43 8.14 -11.85 -10.84
N VAL A 44 8.43 -10.75 -11.51
CA VAL A 44 7.61 -10.27 -12.62
C VAL A 44 7.92 -11.09 -13.86
N ASN A 45 6.89 -11.68 -14.46
CA ASN A 45 7.04 -12.35 -15.75
C ASN A 45 7.15 -11.30 -16.88
N TRP A 46 8.35 -11.12 -17.43
CA TRP A 46 8.60 -10.16 -18.52
C TRP A 46 8.30 -10.71 -19.93
N PHE A 47 7.91 -11.98 -20.04
CA PHE A 47 7.73 -12.65 -21.33
C PHE A 47 6.28 -12.65 -21.82
N ASP A 48 5.30 -12.47 -20.94
CA ASP A 48 3.89 -12.37 -21.26
C ASP A 48 3.35 -11.01 -20.81
N GLU A 49 2.81 -10.21 -21.73
CA GLU A 49 2.37 -8.84 -21.43
C GLU A 49 1.32 -8.77 -20.32
N LYS A 50 0.34 -9.68 -20.37
CA LYS A 50 -0.79 -9.64 -19.44
C LYS A 50 -0.37 -10.04 -18.03
N GLU A 51 0.43 -11.09 -17.90
CA GLU A 51 0.99 -11.50 -16.62
C GLU A 51 2.03 -10.48 -16.11
N CYS A 52 2.84 -9.88 -16.99
CA CYS A 52 3.77 -8.80 -16.64
C CYS A 52 3.06 -7.65 -15.93
N PHE A 53 1.98 -7.12 -16.53
CA PHE A 53 1.21 -6.01 -15.95
C PHE A 53 0.59 -6.41 -14.62
N LYS A 54 0.02 -7.60 -14.55
CA LYS A 54 -0.61 -8.13 -13.33
C LYS A 54 0.39 -8.28 -12.19
N ASP A 55 1.55 -8.87 -12.44
CA ASP A 55 2.59 -9.09 -11.45
C ASP A 55 3.21 -7.76 -11.00
N LEU A 56 3.50 -6.87 -11.93
CA LEU A 56 4.08 -5.55 -11.64
C LEU A 56 3.11 -4.70 -10.81
N ILE A 57 1.83 -4.61 -11.20
CA ILE A 57 0.81 -3.91 -10.40
C ILE A 57 0.68 -4.54 -9.01
N GLY A 58 0.80 -5.87 -8.91
CA GLY A 58 0.83 -6.58 -7.64
C GLY A 58 1.99 -6.13 -6.73
N GLU A 59 3.21 -6.16 -7.24
CA GLU A 59 4.40 -5.73 -6.49
C GLU A 59 4.36 -4.24 -6.16
N LEU A 60 3.83 -3.41 -7.06
CA LEU A 60 3.63 -1.99 -6.86
C LEU A 60 2.58 -1.73 -5.77
N SER A 61 1.49 -2.51 -5.74
CA SER A 61 0.50 -2.45 -4.65
C SER A 61 1.10 -2.81 -3.29
N LEU A 62 1.97 -3.83 -3.24
CA LEU A 62 2.71 -4.21 -2.03
C LEU A 62 3.69 -3.11 -1.59
N PHE A 63 4.36 -2.46 -2.53
CA PHE A 63 5.25 -1.33 -2.25
C PHE A 63 4.49 -0.11 -1.72
N TYR A 64 3.29 0.19 -2.22
CA TYR A 64 2.47 1.30 -1.73
C TYR A 64 1.64 1.00 -0.49
N SER A 65 1.45 -0.26 -0.10
CA SER A 65 0.73 -0.59 1.13
C SER A 65 1.48 -0.09 2.38
N PRO A 66 0.82 0.54 3.36
CA PRO A 66 1.47 0.92 4.61
C PRO A 66 2.02 -0.31 5.34
N GLU A 67 3.17 -0.16 6.03
CA GLU A 67 3.76 -1.22 6.83
C GLU A 67 3.16 -1.25 8.25
N PRO A 68 2.92 -2.45 8.80
CA PRO A 68 2.54 -2.56 10.20
C PRO A 68 3.71 -2.10 11.07
N LEU A 69 3.41 -1.25 12.06
CA LEU A 69 4.40 -0.84 13.05
C LEU A 69 4.57 -1.93 14.11
N PRO A 70 5.79 -2.16 14.61
CA PRO A 70 6.02 -3.06 15.74
C PRO A 70 5.21 -2.60 16.95
N GLN A 71 4.71 -3.56 17.73
CA GLN A 71 3.99 -3.30 18.98
C GLN A 71 4.74 -3.97 20.14
N PRO A 72 5.18 -3.22 21.17
CA PRO A 72 5.02 -1.78 21.35
C PRO A 72 5.87 -0.96 20.35
N VAL A 73 5.40 0.24 20.01
CA VAL A 73 6.12 1.14 19.09
C VAL A 73 7.32 1.72 19.85
N PRO A 74 8.57 1.51 19.38
CA PRO A 74 9.74 2.12 20.01
C PRO A 74 9.69 3.65 19.92
N GLU A 75 10.19 4.36 20.93
CA GLU A 75 10.24 5.84 20.95
C GLU A 75 10.91 6.42 19.69
N ALA A 76 11.98 5.78 19.22
CA ALA A 76 12.68 6.16 17.99
C ALA A 76 11.80 6.10 16.71
N MET A 77 10.66 5.42 16.76
CA MET A 77 9.72 5.28 15.65
C MET A 77 8.43 6.09 15.84
N GLU A 78 8.31 6.85 16.92
CA GLU A 78 7.06 7.55 17.27
C GLU A 78 6.66 8.58 16.22
N GLY A 79 7.60 9.37 15.71
CA GLY A 79 7.34 10.33 14.61
C GLY A 79 6.84 9.64 13.33
N ARG A 80 7.43 8.49 12.96
CA ARG A 80 6.94 7.70 11.81
C ARG A 80 5.53 7.16 12.07
N ALA A 81 5.23 6.81 13.32
CA ALA A 81 3.93 6.30 13.69
C ALA A 81 2.85 7.39 13.64
N THR A 82 3.16 8.63 14.00
CA THR A 82 2.24 9.77 13.84
C THR A 82 1.99 10.09 12.37
N ASP A 83 3.04 10.12 11.55
CA ASP A 83 2.93 10.42 10.11
C ASP A 83 2.11 9.36 9.37
N LEU A 84 2.31 8.09 9.74
CA LEU A 84 1.55 6.98 9.17
C LEU A 84 0.07 7.07 9.53
N ARG A 85 -0.25 7.34 10.80
CA ARG A 85 -1.64 7.51 11.25
C ARG A 85 -2.32 8.67 10.52
N HIS A 86 -1.65 9.81 10.42
CA HIS A 86 -2.15 10.97 9.69
C HIS A 86 -2.39 10.65 8.20
N SER A 87 -1.47 9.93 7.56
CA SER A 87 -1.61 9.50 6.16
C SER A 87 -2.78 8.54 5.96
N ILE A 88 -2.98 7.61 6.90
CA ILE A 88 -4.12 6.68 6.88
C ILE A 88 -5.44 7.46 6.96
N GLU A 89 -5.56 8.37 7.93
CA GLU A 89 -6.78 9.13 8.19
C GLU A 89 -7.12 10.13 7.10
N HIS A 90 -6.13 10.89 6.60
CA HIS A 90 -6.38 12.03 5.73
C HIS A 90 -6.08 11.78 4.25
N ALA A 91 -5.36 10.71 3.89
CA ALA A 91 -5.10 10.34 2.50
C ALA A 91 -5.79 9.03 2.11
N LEU A 92 -5.51 7.93 2.83
CA LEU A 92 -5.98 6.60 2.43
C LEU A 92 -7.48 6.40 2.63
N PHE A 93 -8.03 6.66 3.81
CA PHE A 93 -9.48 6.49 4.05
C PHE A 93 -10.36 7.35 3.15
N PRO A 94 -10.05 8.64 2.90
CA PRO A 94 -10.79 9.45 1.94
C PRO A 94 -10.70 8.90 0.50
N ALA A 95 -9.55 8.35 0.11
CA ALA A 95 -9.39 7.71 -1.18
C ALA A 95 -10.22 6.41 -1.29
N PHE A 96 -10.23 5.60 -0.23
CA PHE A 96 -11.02 4.38 -0.16
C PHE A 96 -12.51 4.67 -0.23
N LYS A 97 -13.00 5.65 0.53
CA LYS A 97 -14.41 6.07 0.49
C LYS A 97 -14.88 6.44 -0.92
N LYS A 98 -13.99 6.98 -1.76
CA LYS A 98 -14.33 7.43 -3.12
C LYS A 98 -14.22 6.33 -4.18
N ARG A 99 -13.29 5.38 -4.02
CA ARG A 99 -12.84 4.51 -5.13
C ARG A 99 -12.64 3.04 -4.77
N LEU A 100 -12.78 2.64 -3.50
CA LEU A 100 -12.56 1.26 -3.10
C LEU A 100 -13.69 0.36 -3.64
N VAL A 101 -13.32 -0.64 -4.43
CA VAL A 101 -14.24 -1.68 -4.88
C VAL A 101 -14.06 -2.91 -3.99
N ALA A 102 -15.08 -3.23 -3.19
CA ALA A 102 -15.07 -4.42 -2.36
C ALA A 102 -15.14 -5.68 -3.23
N THR A 103 -14.10 -6.51 -3.19
CA THR A 103 -14.06 -7.78 -3.94
C THR A 103 -14.62 -8.92 -3.09
N LYS A 104 -15.20 -9.95 -3.74
CA LYS A 104 -15.69 -11.16 -3.06
C LYS A 104 -14.61 -11.82 -2.19
N ARG A 105 -13.37 -11.80 -2.68
CA ARG A 105 -12.19 -12.29 -1.98
C ARG A 105 -11.96 -11.55 -0.65
N SER A 106 -12.14 -10.23 -0.63
CA SER A 106 -12.00 -9.43 0.60
C SER A 106 -12.98 -9.85 1.70
N GLN A 107 -14.19 -10.23 1.31
CA GLN A 107 -15.22 -10.73 2.23
C GLN A 107 -14.88 -12.14 2.74
N GLN A 108 -14.47 -13.04 1.85
CA GLN A 108 -14.08 -14.41 2.19
C GLN A 108 -12.87 -14.46 3.14
N GLU A 109 -11.89 -13.59 2.92
CA GLU A 109 -10.68 -13.47 3.76
C GLU A 109 -10.93 -12.70 5.07
N ARG A 110 -12.17 -12.31 5.38
CA ARG A 110 -12.52 -11.55 6.60
C ARG A 110 -11.65 -10.31 6.81
N ARG A 111 -11.37 -9.56 5.74
CA ARG A 111 -10.57 -8.31 5.83
C ARG A 111 -11.29 -7.18 6.54
N VAL A 112 -12.61 -7.24 6.59
CA VAL A 112 -13.47 -6.34 7.37
C VAL A 112 -14.31 -7.22 8.29
N VAL A 113 -14.21 -6.98 9.59
CA VAL A 113 -14.91 -7.73 10.63
C VAL A 113 -15.63 -6.73 11.52
N GLU A 114 -16.89 -7.01 11.79
CA GLU A 114 -17.67 -6.29 12.79
C GLU A 114 -17.18 -6.68 14.18
N VAL A 115 -16.71 -5.70 14.96
CA VAL A 115 -16.18 -5.92 16.31
C VAL A 115 -17.21 -5.50 17.38
N ALA A 116 -18.02 -4.50 17.08
CA ALA A 116 -19.06 -3.99 17.97
C ALA A 116 -20.18 -3.31 17.18
N ASP A 117 -21.37 -3.27 17.78
CA ASP A 117 -22.54 -2.56 17.28
C ASP A 117 -23.04 -1.55 18.33
N LEU A 118 -23.53 -0.40 17.86
CA LEU A 118 -23.94 0.71 18.73
C LEU A 118 -25.14 0.32 19.64
N PRO A 119 -26.23 -0.27 19.13
CA PRO A 119 -27.32 -0.82 19.94
C PRO A 119 -26.87 -1.69 21.13
N ASP A 120 -25.86 -2.54 20.96
CA ASP A 120 -25.37 -3.40 22.04
C ASP A 120 -24.46 -2.65 23.02
N LEU A 121 -23.70 -1.67 22.56
CA LEU A 121 -22.92 -0.76 23.41
C LEU A 121 -23.79 0.08 24.34
N TYR A 122 -24.92 0.61 23.84
CA TYR A 122 -25.82 1.45 24.66
C TYR A 122 -26.58 0.66 25.74
N LYS A 123 -26.76 -0.66 25.59
CA LYS A 123 -27.44 -1.52 26.59
C LYS A 123 -26.62 -1.76 27.86
N LEU A 124 -25.30 -1.60 27.80
CA LEU A 124 -24.38 -1.80 28.93
C LEU A 124 -24.20 -0.54 29.79
N SER A 125 -24.79 0.59 29.40
CA SER A 125 -24.65 1.89 30.08
C SER A 125 -25.84 2.22 31.02
N ILE A 126 -26.65 1.22 31.38
CA ILE A 126 -27.77 1.29 32.34
C ILE A 126 -27.55 0.21 33.39
#